data_AF-A0A2I3T3W8-F1
#
_entry.id   AF-A0A2I3T3W8-F1
#
_cell.length_a   1.000
_cell.length_b   1.000
_cell.length_c   1.000
_cell.angle_alpha   90.00
_cell.angle_beta   90.00
_cell.angle_gamma   90.00
#
_symmetry.space_group_name_H-M   'P 1'
#
loop_
_entity.id
_entity.type
_entity.pdbx_description
1 polymer ?
#
loop_
_entity_poly.entity_id
_entity_poly.type
_entity_poly.pdbx_seq_one_letter_code
_entity_poly.pdbx_strand_id
1 'polypeptide(L)'
;MRRDRINSSIEQLKLLLEQEFARHQPNSKLEKADILEMAVSYLKHSKAFVAAAGPKSLHQDYSEGYSWCLQEAVQFLTLHAASDTQMKLLYHFQRPPAAPAAPAKEPKAPGAAPPPALSAKATAAAAAHQPACGLWRPW
;
A
#
# COMPACT_ATOMS: atom_id res chain seq x y z
N MET A 1 -24.57 1.00 -25.22
CA MET A 1 -23.36 1.64 -24.68
C MET A 1 -23.20 1.51 -23.17
N ARG A 2 -24.01 2.16 -22.31
CA ARG A 2 -23.82 2.08 -20.85
C ARG A 2 -24.03 0.65 -20.29
N ARG A 3 -25.13 0.01 -20.70
CA ARG A 3 -25.50 -1.35 -20.26
C ARG A 3 -24.41 -2.37 -20.63
N ASP A 4 -23.88 -2.28 -21.84
CA ASP A 4 -22.84 -3.20 -22.35
C ASP A 4 -21.54 -3.04 -21.57
N ARG A 5 -21.13 -1.80 -21.28
CA ARG A 5 -19.97 -1.52 -20.44
C ARG A 5 -20.14 -2.10 -19.03
N ILE A 6 -21.33 -1.96 -18.44
CA ILE A 6 -21.63 -2.53 -17.11
C ILE A 6 -21.54 -4.06 -17.16
N ASN A 7 -22.18 -4.70 -18.14
CA ASN A 7 -22.15 -6.16 -18.26
C ASN A 7 -20.71 -6.68 -18.48
N SER A 8 -19.94 -6.02 -19.35
CA SER A 8 -18.53 -6.36 -19.57
C SER A 8 -17.71 -6.25 -18.28
N SER A 9 -17.90 -5.18 -17.48
CA SER A 9 -17.21 -5.07 -16.19
C SER A 9 -17.62 -6.14 -15.18
N ILE A 10 -18.87 -6.59 -15.19
CA ILE A 10 -19.34 -7.68 -14.32
C ILE A 10 -18.72 -9.02 -14.74
N GLU A 11 -18.61 -9.27 -16.05
CA GLU A 11 -17.93 -10.46 -16.56
C GLU A 11 -16.43 -10.46 -16.25
N GLN A 12 -15.78 -9.29 -16.36
CA GLN A 12 -14.38 -9.12 -15.93
C GLN A 12 -14.21 -9.40 -14.43
N LEU A 13 -15.11 -8.89 -13.58
CA LEU A 13 -15.08 -9.19 -12.14
C LEU A 13 -15.23 -10.69 -11.86
N LYS A 14 -16.10 -11.38 -12.61
CA LYS A 14 -16.27 -12.83 -12.48
C LYS A 14 -14.97 -13.58 -12.74
N LEU A 15 -14.24 -13.21 -13.78
CA LEU A 15 -12.95 -13.82 -14.14
C LEU A 15 -11.87 -13.53 -13.08
N LEU A 16 -11.75 -12.27 -12.64
CA LEU A 16 -10.76 -11.88 -11.64
C LEU A 16 -10.97 -12.55 -10.27
N LEU A 17 -12.21 -12.90 -9.93
CA LEU A 17 -12.58 -13.48 -8.65
C LEU A 17 -12.87 -14.99 -8.72
N GLU A 18 -12.55 -15.65 -9.85
CA GLU A 18 -12.86 -17.07 -10.08
C GLU A 18 -12.35 -17.98 -8.95
N GLN A 19 -11.13 -17.74 -8.47
CA GLN A 19 -10.55 -18.49 -7.35
C GLN A 19 -11.33 -18.29 -6.03
N GLU A 20 -11.78 -17.07 -5.75
CA GLU A 20 -12.57 -16.80 -4.54
C GLU A 20 -13.97 -17.41 -4.64
N PHE A 21 -14.57 -17.47 -5.83
CA PHE A 21 -15.81 -18.22 -6.04
C PHE A 21 -15.61 -19.72 -5.85
N ALA A 22 -14.54 -20.30 -6.39
CA ALA A 22 -14.22 -21.70 -6.18
C ALA A 22 -14.04 -22.04 -4.69
N ARG A 23 -13.46 -21.12 -3.91
CA ARG A 23 -13.23 -21.30 -2.48
C ARG A 23 -14.51 -21.21 -1.64
N HIS A 24 -15.42 -20.29 -1.97
CA HIS A 24 -16.63 -20.06 -1.16
C HIS A 24 -17.87 -20.78 -1.67
N GLN A 25 -18.02 -20.93 -3.00
CA GLN A 25 -19.21 -21.46 -3.66
C GLN A 25 -18.86 -22.22 -4.96
N PRO A 26 -18.16 -23.38 -4.88
CA PRO A 26 -17.63 -24.09 -6.05
C PRO A 26 -18.67 -24.59 -7.05
N ASN A 27 -19.94 -24.73 -6.64
CA ASN A 27 -21.00 -25.34 -7.47
C ASN A 27 -22.25 -24.45 -7.61
N SER A 28 -22.17 -23.17 -7.24
CA SER A 28 -23.33 -22.27 -7.28
C SER A 28 -23.42 -21.53 -8.60
N LYS A 29 -24.64 -21.32 -9.10
CA LYS A 29 -24.88 -20.50 -10.28
C LYS A 29 -24.70 -19.04 -9.88
N LEU A 30 -23.58 -18.44 -10.24
CA LEU A 30 -23.26 -17.05 -9.91
C LEU A 30 -24.24 -16.09 -10.57
N GLU A 31 -25.08 -15.46 -9.76
CA GLU A 31 -25.93 -14.35 -10.17
C GLU A 31 -25.12 -13.04 -10.17
N LYS A 32 -25.67 -11.99 -10.82
CA LYS A 32 -25.00 -10.67 -10.83
C LYS A 32 -24.85 -10.10 -9.42
N ALA A 33 -25.77 -10.40 -8.51
CA ALA A 33 -25.70 -9.97 -7.12
C ALA A 33 -24.50 -10.63 -6.42
N ASP A 34 -24.34 -11.95 -6.56
CA ASP A 34 -23.23 -12.71 -5.97
C ASP A 34 -21.87 -12.18 -6.45
N ILE A 35 -21.75 -11.88 -7.75
CA ILE A 35 -20.52 -11.36 -8.33
C ILE A 35 -20.13 -10.04 -7.68
N LEU A 36 -21.11 -9.14 -7.52
CA LEU A 36 -20.89 -7.83 -6.92
C LEU A 36 -20.62 -7.94 -5.41
N GLU A 37 -21.32 -8.82 -4.70
CA GLU A 37 -21.11 -9.05 -3.27
C GLU A 37 -19.71 -9.58 -2.99
N MET A 38 -19.27 -10.59 -3.74
CA MET A 38 -17.91 -11.14 -3.64
C MET A 38 -16.87 -10.06 -3.94
N ALA A 39 -17.08 -9.24 -4.98
CA ALA A 39 -16.17 -8.15 -5.32
C ALA A 39 -16.06 -7.11 -4.18
N VAL A 40 -17.18 -6.72 -3.57
CA VAL A 40 -17.16 -5.79 -2.43
C VAL A 40 -16.48 -6.40 -1.22
N SER A 41 -16.78 -7.67 -0.92
CA SER A 41 -16.12 -8.40 0.17
C SER A 41 -14.62 -8.48 -0.05
N TYR A 42 -14.19 -8.87 -1.24
CA TYR A 42 -12.78 -8.95 -1.62
C TYR A 42 -12.07 -7.60 -1.48
N LEU A 43 -12.67 -6.51 -1.96
CA LEU A 43 -12.08 -5.18 -1.86
C LEU A 43 -12.02 -4.67 -0.41
N LYS A 44 -13.01 -5.01 0.44
CA LYS A 44 -12.97 -4.66 1.86
C LYS A 44 -11.84 -5.40 2.58
N HIS A 45 -11.70 -6.70 2.34
CA HIS A 45 -10.60 -7.49 2.92
C HIS A 45 -9.24 -7.05 2.38
N SER A 46 -9.13 -6.80 1.07
CA SER A 46 -7.91 -6.27 0.44
C SER A 46 -7.55 -4.89 0.99
N LYS A 47 -8.51 -3.98 1.14
CA LYS A 47 -8.25 -2.66 1.72
C LYS A 47 -7.92 -2.73 3.20
N ALA A 48 -8.53 -3.63 3.96
CA ALA A 48 -8.13 -3.89 5.34
C ALA A 48 -6.71 -4.45 5.40
N PHE A 49 -6.35 -5.35 4.49
CA PHE A 49 -4.98 -5.87 4.36
C PHE A 49 -3.99 -4.77 3.97
N VAL A 50 -4.32 -3.91 3.00
CA VAL A 50 -3.48 -2.79 2.56
C VAL A 50 -3.42 -1.67 3.60
N ALA A 51 -4.46 -1.45 4.40
CA ALA A 51 -4.46 -0.48 5.48
C ALA A 51 -3.70 -0.99 6.71
N ALA A 52 -3.82 -2.28 7.03
CA ALA A 52 -3.04 -2.93 8.08
C ALA A 52 -1.57 -3.11 7.65
N ALA A 53 -1.32 -3.38 6.38
CA ALA A 53 -0.03 -3.38 5.72
C ALA A 53 0.24 -2.03 5.03
N GLY A 54 -0.21 -0.92 5.65
CA GLY A 54 0.04 0.45 5.16
C GLY A 54 1.50 0.58 4.74
N PRO A 55 1.78 1.33 3.66
CA PRO A 55 2.91 1.10 2.74
C PRO A 55 4.06 0.56 3.55
N LYS A 56 4.28 -0.76 3.51
CA LYS A 56 5.34 -1.38 4.30
C LYS A 56 6.54 -0.50 4.05
N SER A 57 6.91 0.25 5.08
CA SER A 57 7.87 1.31 4.84
C SER A 57 9.07 0.60 4.24
N LEU A 58 9.72 1.14 3.21
CA LEU A 58 10.90 0.49 2.63
C LEU A 58 11.89 0.06 3.73
N HIS A 59 11.86 0.77 4.87
CA HIS A 59 12.50 0.43 6.12
C HIS A 59 12.06 -0.90 6.78
N GLN A 60 10.76 -1.24 6.84
CA GLN A 60 10.27 -2.53 7.31
C GLN A 60 10.75 -3.68 6.41
N ASP A 61 10.57 -3.57 5.09
CA ASP A 61 11.03 -4.59 4.15
C ASP A 61 12.57 -4.73 4.19
N TYR A 62 13.29 -3.62 4.32
CA TYR A 62 14.74 -3.62 4.55
C TYR A 62 15.12 -4.30 5.87
N SER A 63 14.43 -3.98 6.97
CA SER A 63 14.72 -4.55 8.29
C SER A 63 14.48 -6.05 8.34
N GLU A 64 13.42 -6.52 7.67
CA GLU A 64 13.09 -7.93 7.53
C GLU A 64 14.16 -8.63 6.68
N GLY A 65 14.49 -8.11 5.50
CA GLY A 65 15.55 -8.66 4.64
C GLY A 65 16.93 -8.66 5.30
N TYR A 66 17.28 -7.60 6.03
CA TYR A 66 18.51 -7.51 6.81
C TYR A 66 18.55 -8.59 7.91
N SER A 67 17.47 -8.75 8.66
CA SER A 67 17.40 -9.76 9.73
C SER A 67 17.56 -11.18 9.19
N TRP A 68 16.96 -11.46 8.03
CA TRP A 68 17.05 -12.77 7.37
C TRP A 68 18.47 -13.06 6.89
N CYS A 69 19.10 -12.10 6.21
CA CYS A 69 20.49 -12.20 5.76
C CYS A 69 21.46 -12.38 6.94
N LEU A 70 21.26 -11.61 8.02
CA LEU A 70 22.08 -11.69 9.22
C LEU A 70 21.97 -13.07 9.90
N GLN A 71 20.74 -13.60 10.01
CA GLN A 71 20.48 -14.91 10.59
C GLN A 71 21.20 -16.02 9.81
N GLU A 72 21.14 -15.96 8.48
CA GLU A 72 21.80 -16.92 7.59
C GLU A 72 23.33 -16.84 7.74
N ALA A 73 23.90 -15.63 7.77
CA ALA A 73 25.33 -15.41 7.96
C ALA A 73 25.81 -15.96 9.33
N VAL A 74 25.06 -15.71 10.40
CA VAL A 74 25.35 -16.25 11.74
C VAL A 74 25.27 -17.78 11.75
N GLN A 75 24.25 -18.35 11.11
CA GLN A 75 24.09 -19.81 11.01
C GLN A 75 25.27 -20.45 10.28
N PHE A 76 25.64 -19.91 9.12
CA PHE A 76 26.79 -20.38 8.34
C PHE A 76 28.10 -20.35 9.15
N LEU A 77 28.35 -19.25 9.87
CA LEU A 77 29.54 -19.09 10.71
C LEU A 77 29.54 -20.01 11.94
N THR A 78 28.37 -20.45 12.40
CA THR A 78 28.25 -21.36 13.55
C THR A 78 28.40 -22.83 13.15
N LEU A 79 27.93 -23.20 11.95
CA LEU A 79 27.97 -24.58 11.45
C LEU A 79 29.36 -24.99 10.93
N HIS A 80 30.19 -24.04 10.50
CA HIS A 80 31.56 -24.29 10.08
C HIS A 80 32.54 -23.91 11.19
N ALA A 81 33.51 -24.79 11.48
CA ALA A 81 34.50 -24.59 12.53
C ALA A 81 35.17 -23.22 12.39
N ALA A 82 34.84 -22.32 13.32
CA ALA A 82 35.13 -20.91 13.20
C ALA A 82 36.64 -20.64 13.35
N SER A 83 37.29 -20.11 12.31
CA SER A 83 38.58 -19.45 12.47
C SER A 83 38.44 -18.24 13.41
N ASP A 84 39.55 -17.74 13.99
CA ASP A 84 39.54 -16.54 14.85
C ASP A 84 38.82 -15.34 14.22
N THR A 85 38.87 -15.22 12.89
CA THR A 85 38.18 -14.16 12.14
C THR A 85 36.67 -14.39 12.09
N GLN A 86 36.20 -15.63 11.94
CA GLN A 86 34.78 -15.98 11.95
C GLN A 86 34.16 -15.76 13.34
N MET A 87 34.91 -16.09 14.41
CA MET A 87 34.49 -15.82 15.80
C MET A 87 34.33 -14.32 16.07
N LYS A 88 35.26 -13.50 15.58
CA LYS A 88 35.16 -12.02 15.67
C LYS A 88 33.95 -11.47 14.93
N LEU A 89 33.66 -11.98 13.73
CA LEU A 89 32.49 -11.56 12.95
C LEU A 89 31.18 -11.92 13.66
N LEU A 90 31.07 -13.13 14.22
CA LEU A 90 29.93 -13.55 15.03
C LEU A 90 29.67 -12.60 16.22
N TYR A 91 30.73 -12.24 16.96
CA TYR A 91 30.64 -11.27 18.05
C TYR A 91 30.16 -9.89 17.59
N HIS A 92 30.58 -9.45 16.40
CA HIS A 92 30.11 -8.19 15.82
C HIS A 92 28.63 -8.23 15.44
N PHE A 93 28.15 -9.35 14.88
CA PHE A 93 26.74 -9.52 14.49
C PHE A 93 25.77 -9.65 15.66
N GLN A 94 26.22 -10.21 16.78
CA GLN A 94 25.40 -10.31 17.99
C GLN A 94 25.37 -9.03 18.83
N ARG A 95 26.20 -8.05 18.50
CA ARG A 95 26.20 -6.75 19.17
C ARG A 95 25.01 -5.92 18.69
N PRO A 96 24.11 -5.47 19.58
CA PRO A 96 23.02 -4.57 19.20
C PRO A 96 23.62 -3.32 18.55
N PRO A 97 23.07 -2.83 17.41
CA PRO A 97 23.51 -1.57 16.86
C PRO A 97 23.34 -0.49 17.93
N ALA A 98 24.42 0.23 18.23
CA ALA A 98 24.33 1.39 19.10
C ALA A 98 23.27 2.33 18.51
N ALA A 99 22.33 2.77 19.36
CA ALA A 99 21.25 3.66 18.97
C ALA A 99 21.80 4.82 18.11
N PRO A 100 21.12 5.19 17.01
CA PRO A 100 21.60 6.27 16.16
C PRO A 100 21.68 7.54 17.01
N ALA A 101 22.91 8.01 17.26
CA ALA A 101 23.13 9.34 17.79
C ALA A 101 22.49 10.33 16.81
N ALA A 102 21.66 11.21 17.37
CA ALA A 102 20.89 12.25 16.69
C ALA A 102 21.73 13.09 15.70
N PRO A 103 21.11 13.72 14.69
CA PRO A 103 21.77 14.19 13.48
C PRO A 103 22.74 15.34 13.79
N ALA A 104 23.97 15.22 13.26
CA ALA A 104 24.93 16.31 13.25
C ALA A 104 24.36 17.49 12.43
N LYS A 105 24.29 18.65 13.11
CA LYS A 105 23.78 19.92 12.61
C LYS A 105 24.48 20.33 11.30
N GLU A 106 23.69 20.55 10.24
CA GLU A 106 24.18 21.31 9.08
C GLU A 106 24.27 22.82 9.39
N PRO A 107 25.21 23.56 8.79
CA PRO A 107 25.43 24.98 9.05
C PRO A 107 24.36 25.86 8.41
N LYS A 108 23.88 26.83 9.20
CA LYS A 108 22.91 27.86 8.81
C LYS A 108 23.60 28.99 8.02
N ALA A 109 23.05 29.36 6.87
CA ALA A 109 23.30 30.65 6.22
C ALA A 109 22.08 31.13 5.39
N PRO A 110 21.91 32.45 5.18
CA PRO A 110 20.61 33.12 5.26
C PRO A 110 20.09 33.64 3.91
N GLY A 111 18.78 33.89 3.81
CA GLY A 111 18.22 34.71 2.73
C GLY A 111 16.71 34.58 2.58
N ALA A 112 15.98 35.57 3.08
CA ALA A 112 14.53 35.67 3.01
C ALA A 112 14.06 36.26 1.67
N ALA A 113 12.91 35.79 1.16
CA ALA A 113 11.81 36.56 0.55
C ALA A 113 10.71 35.65 -0.05
N PRO A 114 9.45 36.11 -0.17
CA PRO A 114 8.24 35.28 -0.19
C PRO A 114 7.72 34.93 -1.60
N PRO A 115 6.72 34.03 -1.74
CA PRO A 115 6.10 33.72 -3.04
C PRO A 115 5.17 34.84 -3.51
N PRO A 116 5.14 35.18 -4.81
CA PRO A 116 4.18 36.13 -5.34
C PRO A 116 2.78 35.51 -5.47
N ALA A 117 1.80 36.37 -5.22
CA ALA A 117 0.38 36.11 -5.19
C ALA A 117 -0.25 35.84 -6.56
N LEU A 118 -1.37 35.12 -6.47
CA LEU A 118 -2.55 35.08 -7.34
C LEU A 118 -2.64 36.18 -8.40
N SER A 119 -2.91 35.79 -9.65
CA SER A 119 -3.54 36.67 -10.62
C SER A 119 -4.85 36.05 -11.09
N ALA A 120 -5.93 36.71 -10.70
CA ALA A 120 -7.30 36.45 -11.08
C ALA A 120 -7.54 36.87 -12.54
N LYS A 121 -8.39 36.12 -13.24
CA LYS A 121 -9.23 36.74 -14.26
C LYS A 121 -10.65 36.19 -14.12
N ALA A 122 -11.49 37.04 -13.55
CA ALA A 122 -12.93 36.92 -13.59
C ALA A 122 -13.44 37.36 -14.97
N THR A 123 -14.41 36.63 -15.51
CA THR A 123 -15.49 37.21 -16.31
C THR A 123 -16.79 36.56 -15.87
N ALA A 124 -17.72 37.42 -15.47
CA ALA A 124 -19.01 37.12 -14.87
C ALA A 124 -20.05 36.66 -15.90
N ALA A 125 -21.05 35.89 -15.44
CA ALA A 125 -22.47 36.26 -15.55
C ALA A 125 -23.35 35.27 -14.77
N ALA A 126 -24.37 35.83 -14.11
CA ALA A 126 -25.23 35.25 -13.08
C ALA A 126 -26.23 34.18 -13.56
N ALA A 127 -26.62 33.25 -12.68
CA ALA A 127 -27.97 33.20 -12.08
C ALA A 127 -28.21 31.95 -11.20
N ALA A 128 -28.90 32.19 -10.06
CA ALA A 128 -29.71 31.28 -9.23
C ALA A 128 -29.01 30.09 -8.51
N HIS A 129 -28.75 30.18 -7.21
CA HIS A 129 -29.63 29.83 -6.07
C HIS A 129 -30.02 28.32 -5.94
N GLN A 130 -29.32 27.68 -4.99
CA GLN A 130 -29.67 26.55 -4.13
C GLN A 130 -29.54 25.09 -4.63
N PRO A 131 -29.06 24.18 -3.74
CA PRO A 131 -28.77 22.79 -4.05
C PRO A 131 -30.01 21.93 -3.80
N ALA A 132 -30.72 21.57 -4.85
CA ALA A 132 -31.66 20.48 -4.74
C ALA A 132 -30.90 19.16 -4.83
N CYS A 133 -30.85 18.44 -3.72
CA CYS A 133 -30.59 17.02 -3.65
C CYS A 133 -31.48 16.33 -4.69
N GLY A 134 -30.90 16.08 -5.87
CA GLY A 134 -31.65 15.89 -7.10
C GLY A 134 -31.46 14.48 -7.64
N LEU A 135 -32.26 13.57 -7.09
CA LEU A 135 -32.78 12.37 -7.74
C LEU A 135 -31.74 11.43 -8.37
N TRP A 136 -31.48 10.33 -7.64
CA TRP A 136 -31.08 9.08 -8.26
C TRP A 136 -32.00 8.81 -9.47
N ARG A 137 -31.42 8.73 -10.68
CA ARG A 137 -32.16 8.34 -11.88
C ARG A 137 -31.90 6.86 -12.15
N PRO A 138 -32.93 6.00 -12.14
CA PRO A 138 -32.81 4.67 -12.71
C PRO A 138 -32.56 4.82 -14.21
N TRP A 139 -31.57 4.11 -14.73
CA TRP A 139 -31.45 3.83 -16.16
C TRP A 139 -32.40 2.71 -16.56
#